data_AF-A0A1I4RK40-F1
#
_entry.id   AF-A0A1I4RK40-F1
#
_cell.length_a   1.000
_cell.length_b   1.000
_cell.length_c   1.000
_cell.angle_alpha   90.00
_cell.angle_beta   90.00
_cell.angle_gamma   90.00
#
_symmetry.space_group_name_H-M   'P 1'
#
loop_
_entity.id
_entity.type
_entity.pdbx_description
1 polymer ?
#
loop_
_entity_poly.entity_id
_entity_poly.type
_entity_poly.pdbx_seq_one_letter_code
_entity_poly.pdbx_strand_id
1 'polypeptide(L)'
;MVSLISAQQRLDNMYYPVIPYSFIYENACLCWRDVLWGYLHNLVDWKFVVGIADYHVSSGSYEMLEVDLICLGGTDIQEIESKLHVLGRKDSGVIRIDSKSKWLFVALKWVYENKEDYLDPLGEVELLYEEFDFPSEVEGFVRYMPLADDCNHKDSGRKGNLKKIFNCWSDYLNRMEDLLKEER
;
A
#
# COMPACT_ATOMS: atom_id res chain seq x y z
N MET A 1 11.46 24.60 26.70
CA MET A 1 12.36 24.05 25.65
C MET A 1 11.70 22.79 25.07
N VAL A 2 10.47 22.91 24.54
CA VAL A 2 9.61 21.76 24.16
C VAL A 2 9.13 21.90 22.71
N SER A 3 9.92 22.53 21.83
CA SER A 3 9.44 22.92 20.49
C SER A 3 10.37 22.53 19.34
N LEU A 4 11.26 21.56 19.53
CA LEU A 4 12.15 21.08 18.46
C LEU A 4 12.08 19.56 18.22
N ILE A 5 11.49 18.77 19.12
CA ILE A 5 11.40 17.31 18.93
C ILE A 5 10.26 16.94 17.95
N SER A 6 9.17 17.71 17.90
CA SER A 6 8.01 17.41 17.06
C SER A 6 8.18 17.76 15.57
N ALA A 7 9.15 18.59 15.21
CA ALA A 7 9.43 18.95 13.83
C ALA A 7 10.40 17.96 13.15
N GLN A 8 11.32 17.37 13.94
CA GLN A 8 12.30 16.43 13.42
C GLN A 8 11.71 15.03 13.14
N GLN A 9 10.65 14.62 13.86
CA GLN A 9 9.95 13.36 13.62
C GLN A 9 9.11 13.32 12.33
N ARG A 10 8.94 14.45 11.62
CA ARG A 10 8.22 14.51 10.34
C ARG A 10 9.13 14.38 9.11
N LEU A 11 10.46 14.38 9.28
CA LEU A 11 11.39 14.37 8.14
C LEU A 11 11.78 12.97 7.64
N ASP A 12 11.48 11.90 8.40
CA ASP A 12 11.88 10.52 8.06
C ASP A 12 10.70 9.55 7.86
N ASN A 13 9.45 10.02 7.95
CA ASN A 13 8.27 9.17 7.81
C ASN A 13 7.57 9.44 6.47
N MET A 14 7.62 8.44 5.60
CA MET A 14 6.86 8.35 4.37
C MET A 14 5.36 8.57 4.65
N TYR A 15 4.68 9.44 3.90
CA TYR A 15 3.23 9.59 4.04
C TYR A 15 2.51 8.28 3.65
N TYR A 16 1.77 7.72 4.60
CA TYR A 16 0.91 6.56 4.34
C TYR A 16 -0.36 6.66 5.19
N PRO A 17 -1.56 6.46 4.61
CA PRO A 17 -2.79 6.51 5.39
C PRO A 17 -2.81 5.41 6.45
N VAL A 18 -3.52 5.65 7.55
CA VAL A 18 -3.72 4.63 8.59
C VAL A 18 -4.75 3.63 8.09
N ILE A 19 -4.28 2.44 7.68
CA ILE A 19 -5.11 1.38 7.12
C ILE A 19 -5.20 0.23 8.12
N PRO A 20 -6.40 -0.29 8.43
CA PRO A 20 -6.55 -1.50 9.23
C PRO A 20 -5.82 -2.69 8.59
N TYR A 21 -5.06 -3.45 9.37
CA TYR A 21 -4.27 -4.56 8.82
C TYR A 21 -5.13 -5.62 8.10
N SER A 22 -6.35 -5.88 8.60
CA SER A 22 -7.31 -6.77 7.94
C SER A 22 -7.60 -6.35 6.50
N PHE A 23 -7.73 -5.05 6.24
CA PHE A 23 -7.93 -4.54 4.89
C PHE A 23 -6.73 -4.87 3.99
N ILE A 24 -5.51 -4.75 4.51
CA ILE A 24 -4.30 -5.06 3.77
C ILE A 24 -4.25 -6.57 3.44
N TYR A 25 -4.50 -7.42 4.43
CA TYR A 25 -4.51 -8.88 4.27
C TYR A 25 -5.48 -9.35 3.18
N GLU A 26 -6.66 -8.75 3.12
CA GLU A 26 -7.73 -9.15 2.22
C GLU A 26 -7.52 -8.67 0.77
N ASN A 27 -6.79 -7.57 0.57
CA ASN A 27 -6.74 -6.87 -0.73
C ASN A 27 -5.40 -6.97 -1.46
N ALA A 28 -4.29 -7.10 -0.75
CA ALA A 28 -2.98 -6.77 -1.30
C ALA A 28 -2.19 -7.96 -1.88
N CYS A 29 -2.61 -9.20 -1.61
CA CYS A 29 -1.88 -10.43 -1.97
C CYS A 29 -0.36 -10.28 -1.77
N LEU A 30 0.04 -10.05 -0.51
CA LEU A 30 1.43 -9.78 -0.15
C LEU A 30 2.19 -11.08 0.09
N CYS A 31 3.30 -11.25 -0.61
CA CYS A 31 4.28 -12.26 -0.26
C CYS A 31 5.26 -11.70 0.80
N TRP A 32 6.11 -12.54 1.39
CA TRP A 32 7.00 -12.10 2.48
C TRP A 32 8.01 -11.05 2.04
N ARG A 33 8.40 -11.05 0.76
CA ARG A 33 9.21 -9.97 0.18
C ARG A 33 8.47 -8.64 0.17
N ASP A 34 7.16 -8.64 -0.11
CA ASP A 34 6.33 -7.43 -0.09
C ASP A 34 6.15 -6.90 1.33
N VAL A 35 5.94 -7.80 2.30
CA VAL A 35 5.86 -7.46 3.73
C VAL A 35 7.16 -6.81 4.21
N LEU A 36 8.30 -7.42 3.88
CA LEU A 36 9.60 -6.88 4.23
C LEU A 36 9.80 -5.47 3.63
N TRP A 37 9.39 -5.27 2.37
CA TRP A 37 9.49 -3.95 1.74
C TRP A 37 8.67 -2.90 2.50
N GLY A 38 7.40 -3.20 2.84
CA GLY A 38 6.53 -2.27 3.57
C GLY A 38 7.03 -1.96 4.98
N TYR A 39 7.60 -2.96 5.66
CA TYR A 39 8.24 -2.78 6.97
C TYR A 39 9.45 -1.84 6.89
N LEU A 40 10.34 -2.05 5.91
CA LEU A 40 11.54 -1.23 5.74
C LEU A 40 11.23 0.23 5.34
N HIS A 41 10.07 0.48 4.73
CA HIS A 41 9.58 1.81 4.38
C HIS A 41 8.64 2.41 5.45
N ASN A 42 8.58 1.81 6.65
CA ASN A 42 7.78 2.28 7.78
C ASN A 42 6.26 2.41 7.49
N LEU A 43 5.74 1.65 6.52
CA LEU A 43 4.30 1.62 6.22
C LEU A 43 3.53 0.77 7.22
N VAL A 44 4.23 -0.20 7.80
CA VAL A 44 3.73 -1.15 8.79
C VAL A 44 4.79 -1.42 9.85
N ASP A 45 4.38 -1.94 10.99
CA ASP A 45 5.25 -2.25 12.13
C ASP A 45 5.35 -3.76 12.39
N TRP A 46 6.04 -4.14 13.47
CA TRP A 46 6.25 -5.54 13.82
C TRP A 46 4.94 -6.28 14.14
N LYS A 47 3.88 -5.56 14.58
CA LYS A 47 2.57 -6.16 14.84
C LYS A 47 1.92 -6.60 13.56
N PHE A 48 2.13 -5.86 12.46
CA PHE A 48 1.67 -6.28 11.14
C PHE A 48 2.32 -7.59 10.72
N VAL A 49 3.64 -7.72 10.94
CA VAL A 49 4.43 -8.92 10.60
C VAL A 49 3.89 -10.15 11.32
N VAL A 50 3.59 -10.02 12.61
CA VAL A 50 3.00 -11.11 13.41
C VAL A 50 1.57 -11.38 12.98
N GLY A 51 0.78 -10.35 12.72
CA GLY A 51 -0.60 -10.48 12.27
C GLY A 51 -0.74 -11.12 10.89
N ILE A 52 0.18 -10.84 9.95
CA ILE A 52 0.14 -11.47 8.63
C ILE A 52 0.60 -12.93 8.69
N ALA A 53 1.55 -13.27 9.57
CA ALA A 53 1.90 -14.66 9.85
C ALA A 53 0.70 -15.43 10.42
N ASP A 54 -0.02 -14.85 11.39
CA ASP A 54 -1.24 -15.43 11.96
C ASP A 54 -2.34 -15.63 10.90
N TYR A 55 -2.53 -14.63 10.05
CA TYR A 55 -3.46 -14.72 8.92
C TYR A 55 -3.09 -15.84 7.94
N HIS A 56 -1.82 -15.99 7.57
CA HIS A 56 -1.35 -17.06 6.69
C HIS A 56 -1.54 -18.45 7.30
N VAL A 57 -1.14 -18.64 8.55
CA VAL A 57 -1.30 -19.92 9.27
C VAL A 57 -2.79 -20.26 9.42
N SER A 58 -3.62 -19.28 9.79
CA SER A 58 -5.08 -19.45 9.87
C SER A 58 -5.72 -19.76 8.51
N SER A 59 -5.09 -19.33 7.41
CA SER A 59 -5.49 -19.61 6.04
C SER A 59 -4.90 -20.90 5.46
N GLY A 60 -4.15 -21.67 6.26
CA GLY A 60 -3.66 -23.01 5.92
C GLY A 60 -2.18 -23.09 5.49
N SER A 61 -1.38 -22.05 5.74
CA SER A 61 0.08 -22.12 5.55
C SER A 61 0.74 -23.10 6.52
N TYR A 62 1.84 -23.72 6.09
CA TYR A 62 2.67 -24.64 6.89
C TYR A 62 4.11 -24.14 7.09
N GLU A 63 4.40 -22.87 6.75
CA GLU A 63 5.76 -22.32 6.92
C GLU A 63 6.09 -22.16 8.41
N MET A 64 7.09 -22.91 8.88
CA MET A 64 7.45 -22.97 10.30
C MET A 64 7.88 -21.61 10.88
N LEU A 65 8.51 -20.75 10.06
CA LEU A 65 8.89 -19.40 10.49
C LEU A 65 7.68 -18.50 10.77
N GLU A 66 6.53 -18.75 10.16
CA GLU A 66 5.30 -18.01 10.47
C GLU A 66 4.78 -18.39 11.86
N VAL A 67 4.80 -19.68 12.21
CA VAL A 67 4.45 -20.16 13.55
C VAL A 67 5.38 -19.57 14.60
N ASP A 68 6.69 -19.54 14.33
CA ASP A 68 7.67 -18.91 15.22
C ASP A 68 7.35 -17.43 15.46
N LEU A 69 7.02 -16.67 14.40
CA LEU A 69 6.65 -15.25 14.51
C LEU A 69 5.42 -15.06 15.42
N ILE A 70 4.39 -15.89 15.26
CA ILE A 70 3.20 -15.86 16.10
C ILE A 70 3.56 -16.14 17.57
N CYS A 71 4.41 -17.13 17.82
CA CYS A 71 4.86 -17.48 19.17
C CYS A 71 5.69 -16.38 19.84
N LEU A 72 6.49 -15.63 19.08
CA LEU A 72 7.20 -14.46 19.59
C LEU A 72 6.23 -13.34 20.00
N GLY A 73 5.15 -13.16 19.25
CA GLY A 73 4.14 -12.15 19.51
C GLY A 73 4.72 -10.74 19.45
N GLY A 74 5.27 -10.25 20.57
CA GLY A 74 6.03 -9.00 20.66
C GLY A 74 7.12 -9.02 21.73
N THR A 75 7.56 -10.21 22.16
CA THR A 75 8.55 -10.35 23.24
C THR A 75 9.96 -10.00 22.78
N ASP A 76 10.26 -10.16 21.49
CA ASP A 76 11.56 -9.89 20.90
C ASP A 76 11.42 -9.34 19.47
N ILE A 77 11.48 -8.02 19.35
CA ILE A 77 11.36 -7.32 18.06
C ILE A 77 12.55 -7.63 17.15
N GLN A 78 13.76 -7.79 17.70
CA GLN A 78 14.95 -8.08 16.89
C GLN A 78 14.87 -9.46 16.25
N GLU A 79 14.35 -10.45 16.98
CA GLU A 79 14.12 -11.78 16.43
C GLU A 79 12.99 -11.77 15.37
N ILE A 80 11.93 -10.99 15.57
CA ILE A 80 10.87 -10.78 14.57
C ILE A 80 11.47 -10.22 13.26
N GLU A 81 12.30 -9.17 13.36
CA GLU A 81 12.97 -8.56 12.22
C GLU A 81 13.92 -9.55 11.52
N SER A 82 14.70 -10.30 12.30
CA SER A 82 15.59 -11.34 11.79
C SER A 82 14.83 -12.39 10.97
N LYS A 83 13.71 -12.91 11.51
CA LYS A 83 12.86 -13.89 10.82
C LYS A 83 12.18 -13.30 9.59
N LEU A 84 11.69 -12.06 9.66
CA LEU A 84 11.15 -11.36 8.50
C LEU A 84 12.18 -11.24 7.36
N HIS A 85 13.42 -10.90 7.69
CA HIS A 85 14.51 -10.85 6.70
C HIS A 85 14.86 -12.21 6.10
N VAL A 86 14.68 -13.31 6.84
CA VAL A 86 14.86 -14.66 6.30
C VAL A 86 13.71 -15.01 5.36
N LEU A 87 12.47 -14.78 5.78
CA LEU A 87 11.26 -15.03 4.99
C LEU A 87 11.27 -14.24 3.67
N GLY A 88 11.53 -12.93 3.74
CA GLY A 88 11.58 -12.09 2.54
C GLY A 88 12.71 -12.46 1.56
N ARG A 89 13.80 -13.07 2.03
CA ARG A 89 14.89 -13.58 1.17
C ARG A 89 14.60 -14.94 0.54
N LYS A 90 13.88 -15.81 1.23
CA LYS A 90 13.44 -17.11 0.69
C LYS A 90 12.46 -16.94 -0.48
N ASP A 91 11.75 -15.82 -0.48
CA ASP A 91 10.70 -15.52 -1.43
C ASP A 91 11.24 -15.07 -2.79
N SER A 92 11.63 -16.06 -3.59
CA SER A 92 12.22 -15.89 -4.92
C SER A 92 11.20 -16.00 -6.06
N GLY A 93 9.90 -15.82 -5.77
CA GLY A 93 8.84 -15.91 -6.77
C GLY A 93 9.01 -14.88 -7.89
N VAL A 94 8.53 -15.23 -9.09
CA VAL A 94 8.47 -14.31 -10.24
C VAL A 94 7.63 -13.10 -9.85
N ILE A 95 8.21 -11.91 -10.00
CA ILE A 95 7.55 -10.65 -9.66
C ILE A 95 6.73 -10.21 -10.88
N ARG A 96 5.40 -10.25 -10.81
CA ARG A 96 4.56 -9.60 -11.84
C ARG A 96 4.27 -8.15 -11.45
N ILE A 97 3.89 -7.93 -10.19
CA ILE A 97 3.75 -6.61 -9.60
C ILE A 97 4.81 -6.47 -8.52
N ASP A 98 5.60 -5.39 -8.57
CA ASP A 98 6.60 -5.10 -7.55
C ASP A 98 5.96 -4.66 -6.22
N SER A 99 6.70 -4.81 -5.13
CA SER A 99 6.20 -4.53 -3.78
C SER A 99 5.71 -3.08 -3.62
N LYS A 100 6.42 -2.10 -4.21
CA LYS A 100 6.05 -0.69 -4.11
C LYS A 100 4.68 -0.44 -4.76
N SER A 101 4.46 -0.99 -5.96
CA SER A 101 3.19 -0.91 -6.67
C SER A 101 2.03 -1.55 -5.88
N LYS A 102 2.27 -2.68 -5.20
CA LYS A 102 1.25 -3.31 -4.33
C LYS A 102 0.89 -2.41 -3.15
N TRP A 103 1.87 -1.84 -2.45
CA TRP A 103 1.63 -0.96 -1.30
C TRP A 103 0.92 0.34 -1.69
N LEU A 104 1.26 0.90 -2.85
CA LEU A 104 0.55 2.04 -3.43
C LEU A 104 -0.91 1.69 -3.73
N PHE A 105 -1.15 0.54 -4.36
CA PHE A 105 -2.50 0.06 -4.64
C PHE A 105 -3.35 -0.05 -3.37
N VAL A 106 -2.79 -0.61 -2.27
CA VAL A 106 -3.51 -0.71 -0.99
C VAL A 106 -3.93 0.67 -0.47
N ALA A 107 -3.02 1.65 -0.48
CA ALA A 107 -3.34 3.00 -0.04
C ALA A 107 -4.41 3.65 -0.91
N LEU A 108 -4.24 3.59 -2.24
CA LEU A 108 -5.19 4.15 -3.19
C LEU A 108 -6.57 3.47 -3.08
N LYS A 109 -6.61 2.16 -2.88
CA LYS A 109 -7.87 1.43 -2.70
C LYS A 109 -8.56 1.85 -1.40
N TRP A 110 -7.81 1.94 -0.31
CA TRP A 110 -8.34 2.39 0.98
C TRP A 110 -8.94 3.79 0.89
N VAL A 111 -8.20 4.75 0.32
CA VAL A 111 -8.71 6.12 0.16
C VAL A 111 -9.94 6.12 -0.76
N TYR A 112 -9.97 5.33 -1.83
CA TYR A 112 -11.10 5.28 -2.75
C TYR A 112 -12.39 4.75 -2.09
N GLU A 113 -12.29 3.69 -1.29
CA GLU A 113 -13.43 3.09 -0.61
C GLU A 113 -13.96 3.98 0.51
N ASN A 114 -13.08 4.75 1.16
CA ASN A 114 -13.42 5.68 2.24
C ASN A 114 -13.47 7.15 1.79
N LYS A 115 -13.50 7.42 0.48
CA LYS A 115 -13.33 8.79 -0.09
C LYS A 115 -14.33 9.83 0.44
N GLU A 116 -15.51 9.39 0.89
CA GLU A 116 -16.54 10.26 1.46
C GLU A 116 -16.17 10.77 2.87
N ASP A 117 -15.24 10.09 3.56
CA ASP A 117 -14.73 10.46 4.87
C ASP A 117 -13.53 11.43 4.79
N TYR A 118 -12.97 11.60 3.59
CA TYR A 118 -11.88 12.54 3.34
C TYR A 118 -12.41 13.90 2.89
N LEU A 119 -11.82 14.98 3.41
CA LEU A 119 -12.13 16.34 2.96
C LEU A 119 -11.72 16.58 1.50
N ASP A 120 -10.61 15.98 1.08
CA ASP A 120 -10.10 16.05 -0.30
C ASP A 120 -9.45 14.71 -0.71
N PRO A 121 -10.22 13.70 -1.10
CA PRO A 121 -9.69 12.39 -1.47
C PRO A 121 -8.72 12.43 -2.66
N LEU A 122 -8.84 13.42 -3.55
CA LEU A 122 -7.89 13.59 -4.66
C LEU A 122 -6.60 14.29 -4.21
N GLY A 123 -6.64 15.07 -3.13
CA GLY A 123 -5.44 15.56 -2.46
C GLY A 123 -4.64 14.43 -1.81
N GLU A 124 -5.31 13.42 -1.27
CA GLU A 124 -4.66 12.20 -0.75
C GLU A 124 -3.95 11.41 -1.86
N VAL A 125 -4.57 11.31 -3.03
CA VAL A 125 -3.93 10.72 -4.23
C VAL A 125 -2.67 11.48 -4.60
N GLU A 126 -2.69 12.81 -4.58
CA GLU A 126 -1.54 13.66 -4.90
C GLU A 126 -0.38 13.44 -3.92
N LEU A 127 -0.67 13.34 -2.63
CA LEU A 127 0.34 13.02 -1.62
C LEU A 127 0.95 11.64 -1.87
N LEU A 128 0.13 10.62 -2.10
CA LEU A 128 0.62 9.27 -2.41
C LEU A 128 1.42 9.23 -3.71
N TYR A 129 1.00 9.99 -4.72
CA TYR A 129 1.70 10.08 -5.99
C TYR A 129 3.12 10.65 -5.83
N GLU A 130 3.27 11.73 -5.05
CA GLU A 130 4.57 12.31 -4.74
C GLU A 130 5.42 11.38 -3.87
N GLU A 131 4.81 10.79 -2.84
CA GLU A 131 5.50 9.92 -1.87
C GLU A 131 6.00 8.61 -2.51
N PHE A 132 5.29 8.10 -3.52
CA PHE A 132 5.69 6.91 -4.26
C PHE A 132 6.51 7.24 -5.52
N ASP A 133 7.23 8.36 -5.55
CA ASP A 133 8.11 8.80 -6.64
C ASP A 133 7.43 8.92 -8.02
N PHE A 134 6.24 9.54 -8.06
CA PHE A 134 5.55 9.91 -9.30
C PHE A 134 5.26 8.73 -10.27
N PRO A 135 4.58 7.66 -9.83
CA PRO A 135 4.29 6.49 -10.67
C PRO A 135 3.35 6.84 -11.83
N SER A 136 3.77 6.60 -13.07
CA SER A 136 3.07 7.05 -14.27
C SER A 136 1.65 6.48 -14.40
N GLU A 137 1.39 5.31 -13.82
CA GLU A 137 0.08 4.66 -13.80
C GLU A 137 -0.98 5.44 -13.01
N VAL A 138 -0.56 6.35 -12.12
CA VAL A 138 -1.42 7.18 -11.27
C VAL A 138 -1.72 8.55 -11.89
N GLU A 139 -0.92 9.01 -12.85
CA GLU A 139 -1.05 10.35 -13.47
C GLU A 139 -2.46 10.66 -13.96
N GLY A 140 -3.16 9.65 -14.50
CA GLY A 140 -4.51 9.79 -15.05
C GLY A 140 -5.57 10.23 -14.04
N PHE A 141 -5.27 10.21 -12.73
CA PHE A 141 -6.17 10.69 -11.69
C PHE A 141 -5.52 11.66 -10.68
N VAL A 142 -4.41 12.30 -11.08
CA VAL A 142 -3.75 13.42 -10.36
C VAL A 142 -4.24 14.75 -10.95
N ARG A 143 -4.79 15.67 -10.14
CA ARG A 143 -5.51 16.85 -10.68
C ARG A 143 -4.62 17.84 -11.41
N TYR A 144 -3.35 17.93 -11.02
CA TYR A 144 -2.38 18.83 -11.65
C TYR A 144 -1.69 18.21 -12.86
N MET A 145 -1.87 16.91 -13.11
CA MET A 145 -1.36 16.28 -14.32
C MET A 145 -2.31 16.51 -15.50
N PRO A 146 -1.78 16.66 -16.73
CA PRO A 146 -2.61 16.63 -17.92
C PRO A 146 -3.33 15.28 -17.97
N LEU A 147 -4.64 15.29 -18.24
CA LEU A 147 -5.32 14.05 -18.58
C LEU A 147 -4.65 13.46 -19.83
N ALA A 148 -4.19 12.22 -19.75
CA ALA A 148 -3.64 11.52 -20.91
C ALA A 148 -4.64 11.58 -22.09
N ASP A 149 -4.11 11.77 -23.31
CA ASP A 149 -4.89 11.96 -24.54
C ASP A 149 -5.90 10.83 -24.81
N ASP A 150 -5.71 9.66 -24.21
CA ASP A 150 -6.63 8.51 -24.32
C ASP A 150 -7.98 8.79 -23.63
N CYS A 151 -8.06 9.84 -22.81
CA CYS A 151 -9.29 10.41 -22.26
C CYS A 151 -9.89 11.51 -23.18
N ASN A 152 -9.74 11.32 -24.48
CA ASN A 152 -10.11 12.29 -25.51
C ASN A 152 -11.63 12.51 -25.59
N HIS A 153 -12.14 13.56 -24.96
CA HIS A 153 -13.19 14.41 -25.52
C HIS A 153 -13.15 15.81 -24.88
N LYS A 154 -12.83 16.79 -25.75
CA LYS A 154 -12.87 18.23 -25.56
C LYS A 154 -14.32 18.70 -25.31
N ASP A 155 -14.83 18.52 -24.11
CA ASP A 155 -15.88 19.35 -23.52
C ASP A 155 -16.32 18.72 -22.20
N SER A 156 -15.80 19.23 -21.10
CA SER A 156 -16.44 19.03 -19.80
C SER A 156 -15.90 20.06 -18.83
N GLY A 157 -16.73 21.03 -18.43
CA GLY A 157 -16.40 21.97 -17.36
C GLY A 157 -15.98 21.26 -16.06
N ARG A 158 -15.48 22.01 -15.07
CA ARG A 158 -14.83 21.50 -13.83
C ARG A 158 -15.45 20.23 -13.22
N LYS A 159 -16.79 20.10 -13.19
CA LYS A 159 -17.50 18.90 -12.69
C LYS A 159 -17.32 17.65 -13.55
N GLY A 160 -17.37 17.78 -14.88
CA GLY A 160 -17.18 16.63 -15.76
C GLY A 160 -15.71 16.22 -15.84
N ASN A 161 -14.77 17.13 -15.56
CA ASN A 161 -13.36 16.80 -15.36
C ASN A 161 -13.14 15.92 -14.11
N LEU A 162 -13.76 16.28 -12.98
CA LEU A 162 -13.66 15.47 -11.74
C LEU A 162 -14.25 14.07 -11.90
N LYS A 163 -15.40 13.93 -12.56
CA LYS A 163 -15.98 12.60 -12.82
C LYS A 163 -15.03 11.71 -13.64
N LYS A 164 -14.33 12.28 -14.62
CA LYS A 164 -13.33 11.55 -15.41
C LYS A 164 -12.16 11.07 -14.53
N ILE A 165 -11.62 11.95 -13.68
CA ILE A 165 -10.56 11.61 -12.73
C ILE A 165 -10.95 10.43 -11.84
N PHE A 166 -12.16 10.44 -11.25
CA PHE A 166 -12.63 9.31 -10.44
C PHE A 166 -12.83 8.02 -11.24
N ASN A 167 -13.24 8.11 -12.51
CA ASN A 167 -13.32 6.93 -13.38
C ASN A 167 -11.91 6.36 -13.64
N CYS A 168 -10.93 7.20 -13.96
CA CYS A 168 -9.54 6.76 -14.17
C CYS A 168 -8.97 6.07 -12.92
N TRP A 169 -9.25 6.61 -11.73
CA TRP A 169 -8.87 5.98 -10.47
C TRP A 169 -9.56 4.62 -10.30
N SER A 170 -10.87 4.54 -10.51
CA SER A 170 -11.59 3.26 -10.44
C SER A 170 -11.06 2.22 -11.42
N ASP A 171 -10.76 2.63 -12.66
CA ASP A 171 -10.22 1.74 -13.69
C ASP A 171 -8.83 1.22 -13.32
N TYR A 172 -7.99 2.07 -12.74
CA TYR A 172 -6.70 1.65 -12.19
C TYR A 172 -6.87 0.57 -11.11
N LEU A 173 -7.76 0.78 -10.14
CA LEU A 173 -7.98 -0.18 -9.05
C LEU A 173 -8.51 -1.52 -9.60
N ASN A 174 -9.48 -1.49 -10.51
CA ASN A 174 -10.01 -2.71 -11.14
C ASN A 174 -8.91 -3.50 -11.87
N ARG A 175 -8.06 -2.82 -12.65
CA ARG A 175 -6.94 -3.48 -13.35
C ARG A 175 -5.94 -4.11 -12.37
N MET A 176 -5.57 -3.39 -11.31
CA MET A 176 -4.64 -3.89 -10.29
C MET A 176 -5.22 -5.09 -9.54
N GLU A 177 -6.51 -5.06 -9.18
CA GLU A 177 -7.19 -6.20 -8.57
C GLU A 177 -7.16 -7.44 -9.46
N ASP A 178 -7.42 -7.28 -10.76
CA ASP A 178 -7.41 -8.41 -11.68
C ASP A 178 -6.00 -9.00 -11.82
N LEU A 179 -4.97 -8.16 -11.90
CA LEU A 179 -3.57 -8.62 -11.89
C LEU A 179 -3.20 -9.36 -10.60
N LEU A 180 -3.66 -8.87 -9.44
CA LEU A 180 -3.39 -9.50 -8.14
C LEU A 180 -4.16 -10.82 -7.94
N LYS A 181 -5.37 -10.95 -8.50
CA LYS A 181 -6.13 -12.22 -8.46
C LYS A 181 -5.41 -13.32 -9.24
N GLU A 182 -4.69 -12.97 -10.30
CA GLU A 182 -3.91 -13.92 -11.08
C GLU A 182 -2.58 -14.33 -10.38
N GLU A 183 -2.19 -13.68 -9.29
CA GLU A 183 -1.04 -14.08 -8.44
C GLU A 183 -1.44 -15.05 -7.30
N ARG A 184 -2.73 -15.16 -6.96
CA ARG A 184 -3.25 -16.05 -5.89
C ARG A 184 -3.35 -17.50 -6.33
#